data_AF-J9TUZ1-F1
#
_entry.id   AF-J9TUZ1-F1
#
_cell.length_a   1.000
_cell.length_b   1.000
_cell.length_c   1.000
_cell.angle_alpha   90.00
_cell.angle_beta   90.00
_cell.angle_gamma   90.00
#
_symmetry.space_group_name_H-M   'P 1'
#
loop_
_entity.id
_entity.type
_entity.pdbx_description
1 polymer ?
#
loop_
_entity_poly.entity_id
_entity_poly.type
_entity_poly.pdbx_seq_one_letter_code
_entity_poly.pdbx_strand_id
1 'polypeptide(L)'
;MSFGINSNHNMNFIKLNKYVIISSILLISAIVSNLFLSYYIIPKRYIGVDQLQHFYDMKKWYESGKIPTTSTRFIASRVIDEEYTTARVPGGAYYIFYTLFYKLSSESLLGAKIINLIFNLIIIFIFLFWFYKRFGLMIVSFIAPLILCNGYFVMAITDFWNPNLSLIFGFLLFILLFEYIDITNENNKRRNIIKLSAVFIFPIIAIMAQGHFFVFL
;
A
#
# COMPACT_ATOMS: atom_id res chain seq x y z
N MET A 1 -31.08 12.51 63.61
CA MET A 1 -31.01 13.38 62.42
C MET A 1 -29.54 13.64 62.12
N SER A 2 -29.17 13.66 60.83
CA SER A 2 -27.81 13.86 60.27
C SER A 2 -26.97 12.58 60.14
N PHE A 3 -26.40 12.20 59.00
CA PHE A 3 -26.61 12.54 57.59
C PHE A 3 -26.02 11.34 56.85
N GLY A 4 -26.79 10.74 55.93
CA GLY A 4 -26.27 9.69 55.07
C GLY A 4 -25.31 10.27 54.04
N ILE A 5 -24.14 9.66 53.89
CA ILE A 5 -23.33 9.78 52.67
C ILE A 5 -23.03 8.36 52.21
N ASN A 6 -23.95 7.83 51.41
CA ASN A 6 -23.75 6.59 50.67
C ASN A 6 -23.06 6.99 49.36
N SER A 7 -21.75 6.85 49.27
CA SER A 7 -21.00 7.07 48.03
C SER A 7 -20.24 5.80 47.61
N ASN A 8 -20.98 4.71 47.39
CA ASN A 8 -20.47 3.60 46.60
C ASN A 8 -20.53 3.98 45.11
N HIS A 9 -19.59 4.82 44.67
CA HIS A 9 -19.23 4.87 43.26
C HIS A 9 -18.48 3.57 42.91
N ASN A 10 -19.23 2.52 42.63
CA ASN A 10 -18.71 1.35 41.93
C ASN A 10 -18.31 1.80 40.51
N MET A 11 -17.04 2.19 40.35
CA MET A 11 -16.40 2.18 39.04
C MET A 11 -16.37 0.74 38.54
N ASN A 12 -17.31 0.40 37.66
CA ASN A 12 -17.26 -0.81 36.86
C ASN A 12 -16.04 -0.72 35.94
N PHE A 13 -14.88 -1.17 36.42
CA PHE A 13 -13.75 -1.48 35.54
C PHE A 13 -14.19 -2.64 34.65
N ILE A 14 -14.51 -2.34 33.39
CA ILE A 14 -14.65 -3.34 32.35
C ILE A 14 -13.32 -4.09 32.31
N LYS A 15 -13.33 -5.33 32.79
CA LYS A 15 -12.14 -6.20 32.80
C LYS A 15 -11.85 -6.60 31.35
N LEU A 16 -11.11 -5.76 30.62
CA LEU A 16 -10.73 -6.04 29.24
C LEU A 16 -9.96 -7.36 29.20
N ASN A 17 -10.33 -8.23 28.26
CA ASN A 17 -9.66 -9.49 28.07
C ASN A 17 -8.17 -9.26 27.74
N LYS A 18 -7.27 -9.86 28.52
CA LYS A 18 -5.80 -9.74 28.33
C LYS A 18 -5.37 -9.99 26.88
N TYR A 19 -6.02 -10.91 26.18
CA TYR A 19 -5.70 -11.22 24.78
C TYR A 19 -6.05 -10.07 23.84
N VAL A 20 -7.17 -9.38 24.08
CA VAL A 20 -7.58 -8.19 23.31
C VAL A 20 -6.60 -7.05 23.54
N ILE A 21 -6.17 -6.84 24.79
CA ILE A 21 -5.18 -5.82 25.13
C ILE A 21 -3.84 -6.09 24.42
N ILE A 22 -3.30 -7.30 24.58
CA ILE A 22 -2.00 -7.68 23.98
C ILE A 22 -2.05 -7.54 22.46
N SER A 23 -3.09 -8.07 21.81
CA SER A 23 -3.24 -7.96 20.35
C SER A 23 -3.39 -6.50 19.88
N SER A 24 -4.08 -5.65 20.65
CA SER A 24 -4.21 -4.23 20.31
C SER A 24 -2.87 -3.50 20.42
N ILE A 25 -2.11 -3.73 21.50
CA ILE A 25 -0.79 -3.14 21.70
C ILE A 25 0.15 -3.54 20.57
N LEU A 26 0.15 -4.82 20.20
CA LEU A 26 1.04 -5.35 19.17
C LEU A 26 0.69 -4.84 17.77
N LEU A 27 -0.61 -4.64 17.48
CA LEU A 27 -1.05 -3.99 16.24
C LEU A 27 -0.63 -2.51 16.21
N ILE A 28 -0.86 -1.77 17.30
CA ILE A 28 -0.51 -0.34 17.39
C ILE A 28 1.01 -0.16 17.30
N SER A 29 1.79 -1.00 17.97
CA SER A 29 3.26 -0.91 17.92
C SER A 29 3.77 -1.16 16.51
N ALA A 30 3.23 -2.13 15.77
CA ALA A 30 3.60 -2.37 14.37
C ALA A 30 3.32 -1.14 13.48
N ILE A 31 2.17 -0.51 13.64
CA ILE A 31 1.80 0.70 12.89
C ILE A 31 2.76 1.85 13.22
N VAL A 32 3.00 2.13 14.51
CA VAL A 32 3.89 3.20 14.94
C VAL A 32 5.32 2.96 14.47
N SER A 33 5.83 1.72 14.61
CA SER A 33 7.17 1.35 14.15
C SER A 33 7.32 1.52 12.64
N ASN A 34 6.35 1.09 11.83
CA ASN A 34 6.39 1.28 10.38
C ASN A 34 6.39 2.77 9.99
N LEU A 35 5.54 3.58 10.61
CA LEU A 35 5.50 5.03 10.36
C LEU A 35 6.84 5.70 10.70
N PHE A 36 7.41 5.36 11.86
CA PHE A 36 8.70 5.90 12.30
C PHE A 36 9.84 5.48 11.36
N LEU A 37 9.92 4.19 11.01
CA LEU A 37 10.91 3.67 10.07
C LEU A 37 10.77 4.33 8.70
N SER A 38 9.55 4.45 8.19
CA SER A 38 9.28 5.04 6.88
C SER A 38 9.68 6.51 6.83
N TYR A 39 9.31 7.29 7.86
CA TYR A 39 9.73 8.69 8.00
C TYR A 39 11.25 8.84 8.06
N TYR A 40 11.94 7.97 8.79
CA TYR A 40 13.39 7.98 8.91
C TYR A 40 14.10 7.63 7.58
N ILE A 41 13.56 6.68 6.81
CA ILE A 41 14.20 6.16 5.60
C ILE A 41 14.02 7.08 4.40
N ILE A 42 12.83 7.67 4.20
CA ILE A 42 12.52 8.49 3.02
C ILE A 42 13.61 9.52 2.65
N PRO A 43 14.11 10.37 3.58
CA PRO A 43 15.12 11.37 3.24
C PRO A 43 16.53 10.79 3.11
N LYS A 44 16.79 9.60 3.66
CA LYS A 44 18.12 8.96 3.72
C LYS A 44 18.34 7.89 2.66
N ARG A 45 17.32 7.62 1.84
CA ARG A 45 17.34 6.52 0.91
C ARG A 45 18.38 6.72 -0.19
N TYR A 46 19.19 5.69 -0.40
CA TYR A 46 20.20 5.67 -1.46
C TYR A 46 19.54 5.85 -2.83
N ILE A 47 20.02 6.84 -3.59
CA ILE A 47 19.59 7.10 -4.96
C ILE A 47 20.53 6.34 -5.89
N GLY A 48 20.12 5.14 -6.28
CA GLY A 48 20.82 4.33 -7.27
C GLY A 48 20.51 4.76 -8.71
N VAL A 49 21.15 4.09 -9.67
CA VAL A 49 21.00 4.35 -11.12
C VAL A 49 19.52 4.25 -11.54
N ASP A 50 18.80 3.23 -11.08
CA ASP A 50 17.37 3.05 -11.37
C ASP A 50 16.52 4.24 -10.91
N GLN A 51 16.81 4.79 -9.72
CA GLN A 51 16.05 5.93 -9.18
C GLN A 51 16.28 7.20 -9.99
N LEU A 52 17.52 7.43 -10.44
CA LEU A 52 17.83 8.55 -11.33
C LEU A 52 17.16 8.38 -12.69
N GLN A 53 17.17 7.17 -13.25
CA GLN A 53 16.53 6.86 -14.51
C GLN A 53 15.01 7.05 -14.43
N HIS A 54 14.37 6.56 -13.38
CA HIS A 54 12.93 6.73 -13.18
C HIS A 54 12.55 8.20 -13.00
N PHE A 55 13.34 8.97 -12.26
CA PHE A 55 13.10 10.40 -12.11
C PHE A 55 13.25 11.14 -13.45
N TYR A 56 14.28 10.83 -14.24
CA TYR A 56 14.49 11.42 -15.56
C TYR A 56 13.34 11.11 -16.52
N ASP A 57 12.98 9.83 -16.66
CA ASP A 57 11.87 9.38 -17.51
C ASP A 57 10.54 10.02 -17.08
N MET A 58 10.28 10.06 -15.76
CA MET A 58 9.10 10.72 -15.20
C MET A 58 9.07 12.21 -15.55
N LYS A 59 10.19 12.91 -15.40
CA LYS A 59 10.29 14.34 -15.69
C LYS A 59 10.03 14.64 -17.16
N LYS A 60 10.54 13.81 -18.07
CA LYS A 60 10.27 13.91 -19.51
C LYS A 60 8.78 13.75 -19.82
N TRP A 61 8.11 12.78 -19.19
CA TRP A 61 6.66 12.65 -19.32
C TRP A 61 5.92 13.89 -18.80
N TYR A 62 6.29 14.37 -17.61
CA TYR A 62 5.72 15.56 -17.00
C TYR A 62 5.85 16.80 -17.89
N GLU A 63 7.07 17.10 -18.36
CA GLU A 63 7.38 18.25 -19.21
C GLU A 63 6.72 18.15 -20.60
N SER A 64 6.51 16.94 -21.11
CA SER A 64 5.84 16.73 -22.40
C SER A 64 4.34 17.08 -22.39
N GLY A 65 3.71 17.17 -21.22
CA GLY A 65 2.26 17.36 -21.06
C GLY A 65 1.42 16.18 -21.55
N LYS A 66 2.03 15.07 -21.98
CA LYS A 66 1.34 13.87 -22.45
C LYS A 66 1.12 12.89 -21.31
N ILE A 67 0.03 12.14 -21.38
CA ILE A 67 -0.21 11.02 -20.47
C ILE A 67 0.82 9.92 -20.77
N PRO A 68 1.56 9.40 -19.77
CA PRO A 68 2.48 8.29 -19.98
C PRO A 68 1.79 7.08 -20.61
N THR A 69 2.37 6.56 -21.70
CA THR A 69 1.84 5.37 -22.41
C THR A 69 2.74 4.14 -22.27
N THR A 70 3.97 4.33 -21.79
CA THR A 70 4.92 3.26 -21.48
C THR A 70 5.46 3.45 -20.07
N SER A 71 5.77 2.34 -19.41
CA SER A 71 6.28 2.27 -18.05
C SER A 71 7.81 2.12 -18.09
N THR A 72 8.39 1.49 -17.07
CA THR A 72 9.84 1.40 -16.88
C THR A 72 10.56 0.66 -18.01
N ARG A 73 11.83 0.99 -18.24
CA ARG A 73 12.71 0.24 -19.15
C ARG A 73 12.90 -1.18 -18.61
N PHE A 74 13.07 -2.17 -19.50
CA PHE A 74 13.29 -3.57 -19.10
C PHE A 74 14.69 -3.84 -18.51
N ILE A 75 15.64 -2.96 -18.80
CA ILE A 75 17.03 -3.08 -18.35
C ILE A 75 17.38 -1.77 -17.63
N ALA A 76 18.11 -1.88 -16.54
CA ALA A 76 18.75 -0.74 -15.89
C ALA A 76 19.83 -0.20 -16.84
N SER A 77 19.60 0.96 -17.42
CA SER A 77 20.57 1.63 -18.28
C SER A 77 21.03 2.93 -17.62
N ARG A 78 22.10 3.52 -18.16
CA ARG A 78 22.45 4.88 -17.74
C ARG A 78 21.30 5.80 -18.14
N VAL A 79 21.13 6.88 -17.37
CA VAL A 79 19.94 7.75 -17.43
C VAL A 79 19.57 8.17 -18.86
N ILE A 80 20.57 8.56 -19.65
CA ILE A 80 20.42 9.08 -21.01
C ILE A 80 20.76 8.01 -22.07
N ASP A 81 21.71 7.13 -21.76
CA ASP A 81 22.13 6.09 -22.71
C ASP A 81 21.01 5.06 -22.90
N GLU A 82 20.84 4.62 -24.14
CA GLU A 82 19.87 3.59 -24.52
C GLU A 82 18.38 3.96 -24.34
N GLU A 83 18.05 5.22 -24.07
CA GLU A 83 16.66 5.67 -23.86
C GLU A 83 15.70 5.21 -24.98
N TYR A 84 16.15 5.28 -26.23
CA TYR A 84 15.38 4.96 -27.43
C TYR A 84 15.59 3.53 -27.93
N THR A 85 16.55 2.80 -27.35
CA THR A 85 16.92 1.45 -27.78
C THR A 85 16.48 0.39 -26.77
N THR A 86 16.31 0.74 -25.49
CA THR A 86 15.79 -0.18 -24.48
C THR A 86 14.28 -0.29 -24.58
N ALA A 87 13.78 -1.52 -24.72
CA ALA A 87 12.36 -1.79 -24.65
C ALA A 87 11.78 -1.36 -23.27
N ARG A 88 10.50 -0.98 -23.26
CA ARG A 88 9.77 -0.54 -22.07
C ARG A 88 8.57 -1.42 -21.80
N VAL A 89 8.17 -1.48 -20.53
CA VAL A 89 6.93 -2.13 -20.13
C VAL A 89 5.75 -1.41 -20.78
N PRO A 90 4.87 -2.09 -21.51
CA PRO A 90 3.71 -1.47 -22.14
C PRO A 90 2.71 -1.02 -21.06
N GLY A 91 2.02 0.09 -21.34
CA GLY A 91 1.14 0.75 -20.39
C GLY A 91 1.89 1.74 -19.50
N GLY A 92 1.18 2.75 -18.99
CA GLY A 92 1.78 3.92 -18.35
C GLY A 92 1.69 3.96 -16.83
N ALA A 93 1.07 2.97 -16.18
CA ALA A 93 0.62 3.07 -14.78
C ALA A 93 1.70 3.62 -13.83
N TYR A 94 2.91 3.06 -13.83
CA TYR A 94 3.99 3.51 -12.95
C TYR A 94 4.29 5.00 -13.09
N TYR A 95 4.49 5.50 -14.32
CA TYR A 95 4.75 6.92 -14.55
C TYR A 95 3.51 7.79 -14.44
N ILE A 96 2.29 7.27 -14.63
CA ILE A 96 1.04 7.98 -14.34
C ILE A 96 0.97 8.30 -12.84
N PHE A 97 1.18 7.32 -11.97
CA PHE A 97 1.21 7.57 -10.53
C PHE A 97 2.36 8.50 -10.13
N TYR A 98 3.55 8.29 -10.69
CA TYR A 98 4.71 9.11 -10.35
C TYR A 98 4.52 10.57 -10.77
N THR A 99 4.12 10.83 -12.02
CA THR A 99 3.86 12.20 -12.51
C THR A 99 2.71 12.87 -11.75
N LEU A 100 1.64 12.12 -11.41
CA LEU A 100 0.55 12.63 -10.59
C LEU A 100 1.03 13.04 -9.20
N PHE A 101 1.79 12.18 -8.51
CA PHE A 101 2.29 12.48 -7.16
C PHE A 101 3.32 13.62 -7.17
N TYR A 102 4.15 13.69 -8.22
CA TYR A 102 5.08 14.80 -8.42
C TYR A 102 4.36 16.14 -8.65
N LYS A 103 3.28 16.13 -9.42
CA LYS A 103 2.44 17.32 -9.61
C LYS A 103 1.76 17.75 -8.31
N LEU A 104 1.18 16.80 -7.57
CA LEU A 104 0.51 17.06 -6.29
C LEU A 104 1.48 17.57 -5.21
N SER A 105 2.77 17.24 -5.31
CA SER A 105 3.80 17.69 -4.39
C SER A 105 4.44 19.03 -4.76
N SER A 106 3.85 19.78 -5.70
CA SER A 106 4.44 21.02 -6.23
C SER A 106 5.86 20.79 -6.76
N GLU A 107 6.05 19.71 -7.54
CA GLU A 107 7.31 19.38 -8.22
C GLU A 107 8.47 19.03 -7.26
N SER A 108 8.14 18.66 -6.02
CA SER A 108 9.10 18.15 -5.04
C SER A 108 9.22 16.64 -5.09
N LEU A 109 10.43 16.11 -5.34
CA LEU A 109 10.70 14.67 -5.28
C LEU A 109 10.41 14.09 -3.88
N LEU A 110 10.86 14.79 -2.84
CA LEU A 110 10.60 14.36 -1.46
C LEU A 110 9.10 14.34 -1.17
N GLY A 111 8.38 15.39 -1.58
CA GLY A 111 6.93 15.43 -1.42
C GLY A 111 6.22 14.32 -2.20
N ALA A 112 6.69 13.99 -3.41
CA ALA A 112 6.13 12.88 -4.20
C ALA A 112 6.30 11.53 -3.49
N LYS A 113 7.46 11.29 -2.87
CA LYS A 113 7.72 10.07 -2.08
C LYS A 113 6.81 10.00 -0.85
N ILE A 114 6.54 11.13 -0.18
CA ILE A 114 5.61 11.20 0.95
C ILE A 114 4.18 10.87 0.50
N ILE A 115 3.72 11.44 -0.62
CA ILE A 115 2.40 11.14 -1.18
C ILE A 115 2.29 9.65 -1.56
N ASN A 116 3.34 9.10 -2.19
CA ASN A 116 3.41 7.67 -2.50
C ASN A 116 3.31 6.81 -1.23
N LEU A 117 4.04 7.16 -0.15
CA LEU A 117 3.93 6.46 1.13
C LEU A 117 2.50 6.47 1.66
N ILE A 118 1.84 7.64 1.67
CA ILE A 118 0.45 7.79 2.14
C ILE A 118 -0.48 6.90 1.30
N PHE A 119 -0.35 6.94 -0.03
CA PHE A 119 -1.14 6.11 -0.94
C PHE A 119 -0.99 4.61 -0.64
N ASN A 120 0.24 4.14 -0.47
CA ASN A 120 0.54 2.73 -0.17
C ASN A 120 0.00 2.32 1.21
N LEU A 121 0.12 3.19 2.22
CA LEU A 121 -0.41 2.94 3.56
C LEU A 121 -1.94 2.86 3.57
N ILE A 122 -2.64 3.68 2.80
CA ILE A 122 -4.11 3.60 2.67
C ILE A 122 -4.53 2.22 2.19
N ILE A 123 -3.90 1.71 1.12
CA ILE A 123 -4.21 0.39 0.57
C ILE A 123 -3.96 -0.72 1.60
N ILE A 124 -2.85 -0.63 2.33
CA ILE A 124 -2.49 -1.63 3.33
C ILE A 124 -3.41 -1.59 4.53
N PHE A 125 -3.87 -0.41 4.97
CA PHE A 125 -4.86 -0.31 6.03
C PHE A 125 -6.23 -0.82 5.60
N ILE A 126 -6.63 -0.64 4.33
CA ILE A 126 -7.83 -1.29 3.77
C ILE A 126 -7.69 -2.82 3.87
N PHE A 127 -6.54 -3.36 3.47
CA PHE A 127 -6.25 -4.79 3.58
C PHE A 127 -6.28 -5.29 5.03
N LEU A 128 -5.56 -4.64 5.94
CA LEU A 128 -5.52 -5.05 7.35
C LEU A 128 -6.89 -4.94 8.02
N PHE A 129 -7.69 -3.93 7.66
CA PHE A 129 -9.06 -3.79 8.15
C PHE A 129 -9.97 -4.91 7.62
N TRP A 130 -9.89 -5.23 6.33
CA TRP A 130 -10.61 -6.35 5.75
C TRP A 130 -10.19 -7.68 6.39
N PHE A 131 -8.88 -7.90 6.54
CA PHE A 131 -8.30 -9.09 7.17
C PHE A 131 -8.78 -9.21 8.63
N TYR A 132 -8.91 -8.09 9.34
CA TYR A 132 -9.49 -8.05 10.68
C TYR A 132 -10.96 -8.45 10.72
N LYS A 133 -11.77 -7.97 9.77
CA LYS A 133 -13.17 -8.38 9.69
C LYS A 133 -13.31 -9.88 9.41
N ARG A 134 -12.37 -10.49 8.69
CA ARG A 134 -12.42 -11.91 8.34
C ARG A 134 -11.85 -12.85 9.40
N PHE A 135 -10.71 -12.50 9.98
CA PHE A 135 -9.92 -13.41 10.83
C PHE A 135 -9.85 -12.96 12.30
N GLY A 136 -10.33 -11.76 12.61
CA GLY A 136 -10.37 -11.22 13.97
C GLY A 136 -9.05 -10.60 14.44
N LEU A 137 -9.12 -9.93 15.60
CA LEU A 137 -8.04 -9.08 16.12
C LEU A 137 -6.74 -9.86 16.37
N MET A 138 -6.85 -11.07 16.92
CA MET A 138 -5.69 -11.84 17.33
C MET A 138 -4.80 -12.19 16.13
N ILE A 139 -5.40 -12.70 15.05
CA ILE A 139 -4.65 -13.09 13.85
C ILE A 139 -4.04 -11.85 13.17
N VAL A 140 -4.80 -10.77 13.02
CA VAL A 140 -4.30 -9.52 12.44
C VAL A 140 -3.14 -8.96 13.25
N SER A 141 -3.20 -9.05 14.58
CA SER A 141 -2.11 -8.57 15.41
C SER A 141 -0.81 -9.28 15.06
N PHE A 142 -0.78 -10.57 14.74
CA PHE A 142 0.45 -11.23 14.28
C PHE A 142 0.83 -10.90 12.84
N ILE A 143 -0.15 -10.78 11.94
CA ILE A 143 0.10 -10.53 10.51
C ILE A 143 0.58 -9.10 10.25
N ALA A 144 0.05 -8.11 10.99
CA ALA A 144 0.39 -6.71 10.77
C ALA A 144 1.90 -6.40 10.94
N PRO A 145 2.59 -6.80 12.02
CA PRO A 145 4.04 -6.65 12.13
C PRO A 145 4.81 -7.38 11.04
N LEU A 146 4.38 -8.59 10.65
CA LEU A 146 5.04 -9.36 9.58
C LEU A 146 4.99 -8.66 8.23
N ILE A 147 3.96 -7.86 7.97
CA ILE A 147 3.86 -7.04 6.75
C ILE A 147 4.53 -5.68 6.97
N LEU A 148 4.06 -4.92 7.96
CA LEU A 148 4.43 -3.52 8.18
C LEU A 148 5.89 -3.36 8.58
N CYS A 149 6.48 -4.30 9.31
CA CYS A 149 7.89 -4.22 9.73
C CYS A 149 8.82 -5.03 8.82
N ASN A 150 8.32 -5.58 7.71
CA ASN A 150 9.15 -6.28 6.74
C ASN A 150 10.02 -5.26 5.97
N GLY A 151 11.34 -5.48 5.96
CA GLY A 151 12.29 -4.57 5.31
C GLY A 151 12.03 -4.37 3.81
N TYR A 152 11.65 -5.43 3.09
CA TYR A 152 11.29 -5.34 1.68
C TYR A 152 10.03 -4.50 1.48
N PHE A 153 9.01 -4.70 2.31
CA PHE A 153 7.78 -3.90 2.25
C PHE A 153 8.04 -2.42 2.55
N VAL A 154 8.78 -2.11 3.62
CA VAL A 154 9.17 -0.73 3.96
C VAL A 154 9.96 -0.08 2.82
N MET A 155 10.88 -0.84 2.19
CA MET A 155 11.58 -0.39 0.99
C MET A 155 10.65 -0.22 -0.21
N ALA A 156 9.63 -1.04 -0.40
CA ALA A 156 8.73 -0.86 -1.53
C ALA A 156 7.93 0.45 -1.39
N ILE A 157 7.37 0.73 -0.21
CA ILE A 157 6.41 1.83 -0.02
C ILE A 157 7.03 3.23 0.12
N THR A 158 8.31 3.32 0.45
CA THR A 158 9.01 4.59 0.74
C THR A 158 9.70 5.22 -0.48
N ASP A 159 9.58 4.62 -1.67
CA ASP A 159 10.22 5.12 -2.89
C ASP A 159 9.44 4.77 -4.16
N PHE A 160 9.83 5.40 -5.27
CA PHE A 160 9.30 5.04 -6.58
C PHE A 160 10.08 3.88 -7.14
N TRP A 161 9.60 2.68 -6.85
CA TRP A 161 10.20 1.44 -7.33
C TRP A 161 9.16 0.61 -8.08
N ASN A 162 9.53 0.10 -9.24
CA ASN A 162 8.56 -0.50 -10.17
C ASN A 162 7.78 -1.72 -9.61
N PRO A 163 8.32 -2.62 -8.78
CA PRO A 163 7.58 -3.75 -8.25
C PRO A 163 6.68 -3.32 -7.08
N ASN A 164 6.86 -2.12 -6.53
CA ASN A 164 5.99 -1.60 -5.47
C ASN A 164 4.53 -1.55 -5.92
N LEU A 165 4.30 -1.10 -7.15
CA LEU A 165 2.95 -0.99 -7.70
C LEU A 165 2.29 -2.38 -7.78
N SER A 166 3.02 -3.38 -8.27
CA SER A 166 2.56 -4.77 -8.28
C SER A 166 2.31 -5.32 -6.87
N LEU A 167 3.22 -5.06 -5.92
CA LEU A 167 3.10 -5.50 -4.54
C LEU A 167 1.85 -4.92 -3.84
N ILE A 168 1.67 -3.61 -3.93
CA ILE A 168 0.61 -2.89 -3.21
C ILE A 168 -0.77 -3.22 -3.78
N PHE A 169 -0.91 -3.24 -5.11
CA PHE A 169 -2.15 -3.67 -5.74
C PHE A 169 -2.41 -5.17 -5.54
N GLY A 170 -1.38 -5.98 -5.28
CA GLY A 170 -1.53 -7.39 -4.88
C GLY A 170 -2.36 -7.57 -3.61
N PHE A 171 -2.28 -6.66 -2.65
CA PHE A 171 -3.14 -6.70 -1.45
C PHE A 171 -4.61 -6.44 -1.78
N LEU A 172 -4.91 -5.54 -2.73
CA LEU A 172 -6.27 -5.34 -3.22
C LEU A 172 -6.75 -6.55 -4.00
N LEU A 173 -5.91 -7.11 -4.87
CA LEU A 173 -6.22 -8.32 -5.63
C LEU A 173 -6.56 -9.48 -4.70
N PHE A 174 -5.82 -9.64 -3.61
CA PHE A 174 -6.09 -10.67 -2.60
C PHE A 174 -7.51 -10.54 -2.03
N ILE A 175 -7.92 -9.34 -1.63
CA ILE A 175 -9.27 -9.08 -1.12
C ILE A 175 -10.31 -9.46 -2.19
N LEU A 176 -10.12 -8.97 -3.42
CA LEU A 176 -11.09 -9.17 -4.51
C LEU A 176 -11.21 -10.64 -4.88
N LEU A 177 -10.09 -11.35 -5.01
CA LEU A 177 -10.06 -12.78 -5.33
C LEU A 177 -10.73 -13.59 -4.22
N PHE A 178 -10.39 -13.32 -2.96
CA PHE A 178 -10.98 -14.01 -1.81
C PHE A 178 -12.49 -13.78 -1.75
N GLU A 179 -12.93 -12.54 -1.91
CA GLU A 179 -14.35 -12.18 -1.96
C GLU A 179 -15.04 -12.66 -3.24
N TYR A 180 -14.32 -13.02 -4.29
CA TYR A 180 -14.92 -13.61 -5.48
C TYR A 180 -15.20 -15.10 -5.31
N ILE A 181 -14.26 -15.84 -4.72
CA ILE A 181 -14.35 -17.31 -4.57
C ILE A 181 -15.13 -17.78 -3.33
N ASP A 182 -15.39 -16.90 -2.36
CA ASP A 182 -16.05 -17.30 -1.11
C ASP A 182 -17.54 -17.64 -1.30
N ILE A 183 -17.88 -18.94 -1.21
CA ILE A 183 -19.24 -19.48 -1.45
C ILE A 183 -20.07 -19.51 -0.14
N THR A 184 -19.54 -19.04 0.99
CA THR A 184 -20.09 -19.39 2.31
C THR A 184 -21.46 -18.79 2.66
N ASN A 185 -22.01 -17.84 1.90
CA ASN A 185 -23.34 -17.26 2.19
C ASN A 185 -24.03 -16.65 0.95
N GLU A 186 -25.15 -17.23 0.50
CA GLU A 186 -25.94 -16.65 -0.59
C GLU A 186 -26.97 -15.64 -0.06
N ASN A 187 -26.57 -14.37 0.03
CA ASN A 187 -27.51 -13.27 0.21
C ASN A 187 -27.29 -12.18 -0.85
N ASN A 188 -28.29 -11.31 -1.06
CA ASN A 188 -28.24 -10.27 -2.09
C ASN A 188 -27.03 -9.33 -1.94
N LYS A 189 -26.62 -9.03 -0.69
CA LYS A 189 -25.45 -8.19 -0.41
C LYS A 189 -24.16 -8.88 -0.86
N ARG A 190 -23.98 -10.17 -0.54
CA ARG A 190 -22.83 -10.97 -0.94
C ARG A 190 -22.75 -11.11 -2.44
N ARG A 191 -23.88 -11.33 -3.11
CA ARG A 191 -23.94 -11.38 -4.58
C ARG A 191 -23.43 -10.09 -5.22
N ASN A 192 -23.75 -8.93 -4.63
CA ASN A 192 -23.22 -7.65 -5.10
C ASN A 192 -21.71 -7.54 -4.88
N ILE A 193 -21.18 -8.00 -3.73
CA ILE A 193 -19.74 -8.02 -3.47
C ILE A 193 -19.02 -8.90 -4.50
N ILE A 194 -19.50 -10.12 -4.77
CA ILE A 194 -18.92 -11.03 -5.78
C ILE A 194 -18.88 -10.37 -7.16
N LYS A 195 -19.99 -9.73 -7.58
CA LYS A 195 -20.05 -9.01 -8.86
C LYS A 195 -19.04 -7.86 -8.91
N LEU A 196 -18.93 -7.09 -7.83
CA LEU A 196 -17.97 -5.99 -7.72
C LEU A 196 -16.54 -6.53 -7.82
N SER A 197 -16.23 -7.59 -7.07
CA SER A 197 -14.94 -8.27 -7.14
C SER A 197 -14.60 -8.72 -8.56
N ALA A 198 -15.53 -9.38 -9.26
CA ALA A 198 -15.34 -9.82 -10.64
C ALA A 198 -15.01 -8.67 -11.59
N VAL A 199 -15.67 -7.51 -11.44
CA VAL A 199 -15.43 -6.33 -12.27
C VAL A 199 -14.05 -5.71 -11.99
N PHE A 200 -13.59 -5.70 -10.74
CA PHE A 200 -12.34 -5.03 -10.36
C PHE A 200 -11.09 -5.92 -10.42
N ILE A 201 -11.21 -7.26 -10.45
CA ILE A 201 -10.05 -8.17 -10.58
C ILE A 201 -9.22 -7.81 -11.82
N PHE A 202 -9.83 -7.70 -13.00
CA PHE A 202 -9.09 -7.47 -14.24
C PHE A 202 -8.41 -6.09 -14.31
N PRO A 203 -9.08 -4.97 -13.95
CA PRO A 203 -8.41 -3.68 -13.84
C PRO A 203 -7.21 -3.68 -12.89
N ILE A 204 -7.32 -4.34 -11.73
CA ILE A 204 -6.24 -4.42 -10.75
C ILE A 204 -5.05 -5.22 -11.31
N ILE A 205 -5.32 -6.38 -11.92
CA ILE A 205 -4.28 -7.17 -12.60
C ILE A 205 -3.62 -6.36 -13.73
N ALA A 206 -4.41 -5.63 -14.52
CA ALA A 206 -3.89 -4.79 -15.60
C ALA A 206 -2.97 -3.68 -15.09
N ILE A 207 -3.27 -3.07 -13.93
CA ILE A 207 -2.39 -2.11 -13.28
C ILE A 207 -1.11 -2.80 -12.80
N MET A 208 -1.22 -3.95 -12.12
CA MET A 208 -0.07 -4.69 -11.60
C MET A 208 0.90 -5.14 -12.72
N ALA A 209 0.37 -5.59 -13.86
CA ALA A 209 1.16 -6.03 -15.01
C ALA A 209 1.97 -4.89 -15.66
N GLN A 210 1.50 -3.65 -15.52
CA GLN A 210 2.21 -2.45 -16.00
C GLN A 210 3.30 -1.97 -15.02
N GLY A 211 3.30 -2.45 -13.77
CA GLY A 211 4.33 -2.13 -12.78
C GLY A 211 5.59 -2.98 -12.95
N HIS A 212 5.43 -4.29 -13.06
CA HIS A 212 6.53 -5.24 -13.22
C HIS A 212 6.03 -6.52 -13.90
N PHE A 213 6.73 -7.04 -14.91
CA PHE A 213 6.28 -8.22 -15.66
C PHE A 213 6.31 -9.54 -14.89
N PHE A 214 6.96 -9.59 -13.72
CA PHE A 214 6.99 -10.79 -12.88
C PHE A 214 5.68 -11.09 -12.15
N VAL A 215 4.58 -10.40 -12.49
CA VAL A 215 3.25 -10.59 -11.88
C VAL A 215 2.47 -11.78 -12.47
N PHE A 216 3.01 -12.44 -13.49
CA PHE A 216 2.49 -13.73 -13.94
C PHE A 216 3.48 -14.85 -13.61
N LEU A 217 3.45 -15.32 -12.36
CA LEU A 217 3.85 -16.66 -11.94
C LEU A 217 3.36 -16.93 -10.51
#